data_AF-Q0AV10-F1
#
_entry.id   AF-Q0AV10-F1
#
_cell.length_a   1.000
_cell.length_b   1.000
_cell.length_c   1.000
_cell.angle_alpha   90.00
_cell.angle_beta   90.00
_cell.angle_gamma   90.00
#
_symmetry.space_group_name_H-M   'P 1'
#
loop_
_entity.id
_entity.type
_entity.pdbx_description
1 polymer ?
#
loop_
_entity_poly.entity_id
_entity_poly.type
_entity_poly.pdbx_seq_one_letter_code
_entity_poly.pdbx_strand_id
1 'polypeptide(L)'
;MSRTRLLVLTGLFMGLAGFLLGVGFLFLVNVPVEELLVQKGISQTLINIAMTGIIILWALSTAWVTRCFFRKVLIREKPPTSFIYLILGILFLMAAVVFYFLLTTGSPVIARLQGTVSEPGERYSFGPYPDKPRLRELKAEGYDGVISLLSPMIPFEKILLEQEIDNGKEVGITIHSLPMLPWVSENQDSIQRAMELAESSDKRYYVHCYLGKHRADLIKRVLMGQEPENEETQECIYKTRLERGKLYFYQNSRIIMGPYPTDEEWFHLIQRGQFKEIIADLDPENPGDLNWIKREEKNCQEMGLKYTIMPVRKQGTAYQGLLELVQYIANSQHKIYVHGFLITEKNLLLDGLLRGGDLEHMGKAFPEQLQGGAVFRVSYNLFLGPRPALGEMDKLKKAGITHMEALELDENISPAAAASYIQALPKTLGVCFFYGFPSPEYCSQVASILGSRYYGLKRDNIPASIGGHKVDIITEHLLLGRQPEAAELRTLAGLGIRTIVQLEEPDLSSDQDLNLIKQAVESEGLRFELVYRSEDYINHIAKEVQRDDNPCYVVAAPFIQNAVFIELKSCRI
;
A
#
# COMPACT_ATOMS: atom_id res chain seq x y z
N MET A 1 -18.41 25.13 50.58
CA MET A 1 -17.33 24.11 50.50
C MET A 1 -15.99 24.85 50.38
N SER A 2 -14.90 24.40 51.01
CA SER A 2 -13.60 25.10 50.88
C SER A 2 -13.08 25.03 49.44
N ARG A 3 -12.32 26.05 48.99
CA ARG A 3 -11.70 26.07 47.65
C ARG A 3 -10.84 24.84 47.39
N THR A 4 -10.10 24.38 48.40
CA THR A 4 -9.30 23.16 48.33
C THR A 4 -10.14 21.92 48.06
N ARG A 5 -11.25 21.73 48.80
CA ARG A 5 -12.15 20.58 48.61
C ARG A 5 -12.82 20.61 47.24
N LEU A 6 -13.12 21.81 46.72
CA LEU A 6 -13.66 21.99 45.37
C LEU A 6 -12.66 21.57 44.28
N LEU A 7 -11.40 21.97 44.41
CA LEU A 7 -10.34 21.58 43.48
C LEU A 7 -10.11 20.06 43.49
N VAL A 8 -10.04 19.45 44.68
CA VAL A 8 -9.85 17.99 44.81
C VAL A 8 -10.99 17.21 44.15
N LEU A 9 -12.26 17.57 44.44
CA LEU A 9 -13.40 16.86 43.86
C LEU A 9 -13.50 17.04 42.35
N THR A 10 -13.10 18.21 41.83
CA THR A 10 -13.04 18.45 40.39
C THR A 10 -11.95 17.62 39.73
N GLY A 11 -10.75 17.57 40.34
CA GLY A 11 -9.64 16.75 39.86
C GLY A 11 -9.97 15.26 39.85
N LEU A 12 -10.59 14.73 40.91
CA LEU A 12 -11.04 13.33 40.99
C LEU A 12 -12.07 13.01 39.91
N PHE A 13 -13.06 13.89 39.70
CA PHE A 13 -14.04 13.71 38.65
C PHE A 13 -13.38 13.69 37.26
N MET A 14 -12.51 14.66 36.97
CA MET A 14 -11.80 14.74 35.69
C MET A 14 -10.92 13.51 35.45
N GLY A 15 -10.20 13.03 36.46
CA GLY A 15 -9.35 11.84 36.34
C GLY A 15 -10.17 10.58 36.06
N LEU A 16 -11.21 10.32 36.86
CA LEU A 16 -12.02 9.11 36.72
C LEU A 16 -12.87 9.13 35.44
N ALA A 17 -13.55 10.23 35.15
CA ALA A 17 -14.34 10.36 33.94
C ALA A 17 -13.43 10.37 32.69
N GLY A 18 -12.29 11.05 32.75
CA GLY A 18 -11.32 11.07 31.66
C GLY A 18 -10.77 9.69 31.33
N PHE A 19 -10.39 8.90 32.35
CA PHE A 19 -9.96 7.52 32.15
C PHE A 19 -11.05 6.66 31.52
N LEU A 20 -12.26 6.66 32.09
CA LEU A 20 -13.38 5.85 31.60
C LEU A 20 -13.78 6.20 30.17
N LEU A 21 -13.99 7.49 29.91
CA LEU A 21 -14.37 7.99 28.60
C LEU A 21 -13.23 7.80 27.60
N GLY A 22 -11.98 7.93 28.03
CA GLY A 22 -10.81 7.74 27.18
C GLY A 22 -10.65 6.30 26.73
N VAL A 23 -10.72 5.34 27.66
CA VAL A 23 -10.66 3.90 27.33
C VAL A 23 -11.84 3.49 26.47
N GLY A 24 -13.06 3.90 26.84
CA GLY A 24 -14.26 3.62 26.06
C GLY A 24 -14.17 4.22 24.64
N PHE A 25 -13.70 5.46 24.52
CA PHE A 25 -13.49 6.12 23.24
C PHE A 25 -12.44 5.40 22.40
N LEU A 26 -11.30 5.00 22.98
CA LEU A 26 -10.25 4.28 22.27
C LEU A 26 -10.79 2.98 21.64
N PHE A 27 -11.43 2.12 22.44
CA PHE A 27 -11.82 0.79 21.97
C PHE A 27 -13.15 0.74 21.21
N LEU A 28 -14.09 1.65 21.50
CA LEU A 28 -15.43 1.64 20.88
C LEU A 28 -15.55 2.60 19.70
N VAL A 29 -14.69 3.62 19.64
CA VAL A 29 -14.73 4.64 18.59
C VAL A 29 -13.44 4.65 17.80
N ASN A 30 -12.30 4.89 18.44
CA ASN A 30 -11.03 5.12 17.75
C ASN A 30 -10.64 3.90 16.90
N VAL A 31 -10.47 2.73 17.54
CA VAL A 31 -10.05 1.49 16.88
C VAL A 31 -11.06 1.03 15.81
N PRO A 32 -12.38 0.94 16.07
CA PRO A 32 -13.33 0.48 15.05
C PRO A 32 -13.49 1.48 13.90
N VAL A 33 -13.44 2.79 14.18
CA VAL A 33 -13.51 3.80 13.12
C VAL A 33 -12.27 3.76 12.26
N GLU A 34 -11.08 3.69 12.86
CA GLU A 34 -9.82 3.54 12.11
C GLU A 34 -9.86 2.29 11.23
N GLU A 35 -10.22 1.13 11.79
CA GLU A 35 -10.35 -0.12 11.04
C GLU A 35 -11.36 0.01 9.89
N LEU A 36 -12.51 0.64 10.13
CA LEU A 36 -13.52 0.90 9.10
C LEU A 36 -13.05 1.89 8.02
N LEU A 37 -12.27 2.91 8.37
CA LEU A 37 -11.73 3.87 7.41
C LEU A 37 -10.61 3.24 6.57
N VAL A 38 -9.77 2.42 7.18
CA VAL A 38 -8.73 1.61 6.52
C VAL A 38 -9.38 0.61 5.56
N GLN A 39 -10.40 -0.12 6.02
CA GLN A 39 -11.22 -1.01 5.17
C GLN A 39 -11.99 -0.27 4.06
N LYS A 40 -12.13 1.05 4.13
CA LYS A 40 -12.69 1.86 3.03
C LYS A 40 -11.63 2.45 2.11
N GLY A 41 -10.36 2.13 2.36
CA GLY A 41 -9.23 2.63 1.58
C GLY A 41 -9.01 4.14 1.69
N ILE A 42 -9.56 4.82 2.70
CA ILE A 42 -9.44 6.28 2.86
C ILE A 42 -7.97 6.65 3.08
N SER A 43 -7.50 7.76 2.49
CA SER A 43 -6.09 8.21 2.62
C SER A 43 -5.71 8.40 4.07
N GLN A 44 -4.46 8.12 4.42
CA GLN A 44 -4.08 8.21 5.82
C GLN A 44 -4.11 9.65 6.30
N THR A 45 -3.72 10.60 5.45
CA THR A 45 -3.88 12.02 5.78
C THR A 45 -5.33 12.34 6.17
N LEU A 46 -6.33 11.78 5.47
CA LEU A 46 -7.74 11.96 5.81
C LEU A 46 -8.15 11.19 7.06
N ILE A 47 -7.63 9.98 7.28
CA ILE A 47 -7.83 9.21 8.52
C ILE A 47 -7.29 10.04 9.69
N ASN A 48 -6.04 10.49 9.63
CA ASN A 48 -5.42 11.33 10.64
C ASN A 48 -6.21 12.61 10.90
N ILE A 49 -6.69 13.31 9.87
CA ILE A 49 -7.55 14.49 10.02
C ILE A 49 -8.88 14.13 10.69
N ALA A 50 -9.53 13.04 10.25
CA ALA A 50 -10.79 12.56 10.81
C ALA A 50 -10.61 12.16 12.28
N MET A 51 -9.64 11.30 12.59
CA MET A 51 -9.30 10.88 13.96
C MET A 51 -8.94 12.09 14.82
N THR A 52 -8.14 13.04 14.31
CA THR A 52 -7.83 14.29 15.02
C THR A 52 -9.11 15.09 15.30
N GLY A 53 -10.01 15.21 14.32
CA GLY A 53 -11.30 15.87 14.49
C GLY A 53 -12.18 15.19 15.53
N ILE A 54 -12.24 13.86 15.53
CA ILE A 54 -12.98 13.06 16.52
C ILE A 54 -12.36 13.23 17.91
N ILE A 55 -11.03 13.22 18.03
CA ILE A 55 -10.30 13.45 19.30
C ILE A 55 -10.58 14.87 19.83
N ILE A 56 -10.54 15.90 18.96
CA ILE A 56 -10.87 17.28 19.33
C ILE A 56 -12.33 17.37 19.80
N LEU A 57 -13.27 16.77 19.05
CA LEU A 57 -14.68 16.75 19.43
C LEU A 57 -14.89 16.04 20.78
N TRP A 58 -14.20 14.93 21.00
CA TRP A 58 -14.20 14.21 22.27
C TRP A 58 -13.65 15.07 23.41
N ALA A 59 -12.52 15.76 23.21
CA ALA A 59 -11.92 16.66 24.19
C ALA A 59 -12.87 17.83 24.54
N LEU A 60 -13.50 18.43 23.53
CA LEU A 60 -14.50 19.50 23.71
C LEU A 60 -15.73 19.00 24.46
N SER A 61 -16.23 17.81 24.14
CA SER A 61 -17.37 17.20 24.82
C SER A 61 -17.05 16.91 26.30
N THR A 62 -15.85 16.40 26.59
CA THR A 62 -15.39 16.12 27.95
C THR A 62 -15.22 17.40 28.75
N ALA A 63 -14.65 18.45 28.14
CA ALA A 63 -14.55 19.77 28.75
C ALA A 63 -15.93 20.37 29.04
N TRP A 64 -16.89 20.21 28.12
CA TRP A 64 -18.27 20.69 28.29
C TRP A 64 -19.00 19.96 29.41
N VAL A 65 -18.93 18.62 29.46
CA VAL A 65 -19.50 17.80 30.54
C VAL A 65 -18.91 18.19 31.90
N THR A 66 -17.59 18.35 31.96
CA THR A 66 -16.88 18.81 33.16
C THR A 66 -17.35 20.20 33.60
N ARG A 67 -17.49 21.14 32.65
CA ARG A 67 -18.02 22.49 32.91
C ARG A 67 -19.47 22.45 33.41
N CYS A 68 -20.31 21.59 32.84
CA CYS A 68 -21.70 21.40 33.27
C CYS A 68 -21.77 20.83 34.68
N PHE A 69 -20.97 19.81 35.00
CA PHE A 69 -20.86 19.26 36.35
C PHE A 69 -20.41 20.33 37.35
N PHE A 70 -19.36 21.08 37.02
CA PHE A 70 -18.84 22.15 37.85
C PHE A 70 -19.90 23.24 38.12
N ARG A 71 -20.54 23.77 37.07
CA ARG A 71 -21.53 24.86 37.22
C ARG A 71 -22.83 24.40 37.88
N LYS A 72 -23.40 23.26 37.47
CA LYS A 72 -24.73 22.83 37.92
C LYS A 72 -24.71 22.07 39.25
N VAL A 73 -23.60 21.44 39.62
CA VAL A 73 -23.51 20.58 40.80
C VAL A 73 -22.61 21.19 41.88
N LEU A 74 -21.38 21.57 41.52
CA LEU A 74 -20.35 21.95 42.51
C LEU A 74 -20.45 23.40 43.03
N ILE A 75 -20.88 24.36 42.20
CA ILE A 75 -20.97 25.79 42.60
C ILE A 75 -22.27 26.14 43.35
N ARG A 76 -23.23 25.21 43.45
CA ARG A 76 -24.48 25.48 44.19
C ARG A 76 -24.18 25.87 45.65
N GLU A 77 -24.94 26.83 46.20
CA GLU A 77 -24.76 27.31 47.58
C GLU A 77 -24.82 26.18 48.62
N LYS A 78 -25.69 25.20 48.37
CA LYS A 78 -25.81 23.95 49.12
C LYS A 78 -25.61 22.78 48.15
N PRO A 79 -24.37 22.41 47.82
CA PRO A 79 -24.13 21.30 46.90
C PRO A 79 -24.59 20.01 47.60
N PRO A 80 -25.32 19.12 46.91
CA PRO A 80 -25.73 17.83 47.49
C PRO A 80 -24.48 16.95 47.60
N THR A 81 -23.75 17.07 48.70
CA THR A 81 -22.45 16.39 48.92
C THR A 81 -22.59 14.88 48.81
N SER A 82 -23.67 14.30 49.36
CA SER A 82 -23.99 12.87 49.21
C SER A 82 -24.10 12.44 47.74
N PHE A 83 -24.75 13.24 46.91
CA PHE A 83 -24.89 12.98 45.47
C PHE A 83 -23.55 13.08 44.73
N ILE A 84 -22.69 14.04 45.08
CA ILE A 84 -21.33 14.15 44.51
C ILE A 84 -20.50 12.90 44.84
N TYR A 85 -20.54 12.46 46.11
CA TYR A 85 -19.84 11.24 46.52
C TYR A 85 -20.41 9.99 45.87
N LEU A 86 -21.73 9.92 45.66
CA LEU A 86 -22.35 8.83 44.92
C LEU A 86 -21.85 8.76 43.48
N ILE A 87 -21.81 9.89 42.76
CA ILE A 87 -21.29 9.95 41.39
C ILE A 87 -19.81 9.53 41.35
N LEU A 88 -18.98 10.09 42.24
CA LEU A 88 -17.56 9.73 42.30
C LEU A 88 -17.37 8.25 42.66
N GLY A 89 -18.19 7.71 43.56
CA GLY A 89 -18.18 6.29 43.92
C GLY A 89 -18.53 5.39 42.73
N ILE A 90 -19.55 5.76 41.95
CA ILE A 90 -19.93 5.03 40.73
C ILE A 90 -18.82 5.12 39.68
N LEU A 91 -18.25 6.31 39.44
CA LEU A 91 -17.15 6.48 38.49
C LEU A 91 -15.91 5.70 38.92
N PHE A 92 -15.59 5.70 40.21
CA PHE A 92 -14.49 4.91 40.74
C PHE A 92 -14.73 3.41 40.55
N LEU A 93 -15.93 2.93 40.87
CA LEU A 93 -16.30 1.52 40.66
C LEU A 93 -16.22 1.13 39.19
N MET A 94 -16.76 1.95 38.28
CA MET A 94 -16.66 1.70 36.84
C MET A 94 -15.22 1.74 36.36
N ALA A 95 -14.41 2.70 36.83
CA ALA A 95 -12.99 2.79 36.46
C ALA A 95 -12.22 1.54 36.92
N ALA A 96 -12.51 1.05 38.13
CA ALA A 96 -11.96 -0.20 38.63
C ALA A 96 -12.38 -1.40 37.79
N VAL A 97 -13.65 -1.45 37.35
CA VAL A 97 -14.16 -2.51 36.45
C VAL A 97 -13.48 -2.45 35.08
N VAL A 98 -13.37 -1.28 34.46
CA VAL A 98 -12.69 -1.11 33.16
C VAL A 98 -11.21 -1.47 33.28
N PHE A 99 -10.54 -1.01 34.33
CA PHE A 99 -9.15 -1.36 34.59
C PHE A 99 -8.98 -2.87 34.81
N TYR A 100 -9.90 -3.50 35.54
CA TYR A 100 -9.94 -4.95 35.70
C TYR A 100 -10.09 -5.67 34.36
N PHE A 101 -10.94 -5.19 33.45
CA PHE A 101 -11.05 -5.75 32.10
C PHE A 101 -9.76 -5.61 31.29
N LEU A 102 -9.06 -4.47 31.39
CA LEU A 102 -7.76 -4.29 30.72
C LEU A 102 -6.70 -5.27 31.23
N LEU A 103 -6.76 -5.63 32.51
CA LEU A 103 -5.91 -6.65 33.13
C LEU A 103 -6.38 -8.09 32.82
N THR A 104 -7.64 -8.28 32.44
CA THR A 104 -8.23 -9.60 32.15
C THR A 104 -8.30 -9.81 30.64
N THR A 105 -7.12 -10.08 30.06
CA THR A 105 -6.92 -10.25 28.61
C THR A 105 -7.73 -11.41 28.01
N GLY A 106 -8.10 -12.42 28.80
CA GLY A 106 -8.97 -13.54 28.40
C GLY A 106 -10.47 -13.21 28.39
N SER A 107 -10.89 -11.98 28.71
CA SER A 107 -12.31 -11.63 28.66
C SER A 107 -12.84 -11.64 27.22
N PRO A 108 -14.12 -12.05 26.96
CA PRO A 108 -14.68 -12.08 25.60
C PRO A 108 -14.64 -10.74 24.86
N VAL A 109 -14.61 -9.63 25.60
CA VAL A 109 -14.52 -8.27 25.05
C VAL A 109 -13.13 -8.02 24.48
N ILE A 110 -12.08 -8.40 25.21
CA ILE A 110 -10.68 -8.23 24.76
C ILE A 110 -10.30 -9.31 23.74
N ALA A 111 -10.77 -10.55 23.90
CA ALA A 111 -10.51 -11.66 22.97
C ALA A 111 -11.00 -11.36 21.55
N ARG A 112 -12.13 -10.65 21.39
CA ARG A 112 -12.60 -10.21 20.06
C ARG A 112 -11.69 -9.19 19.37
N LEU A 113 -10.85 -8.51 20.12
CA LEU A 113 -9.91 -7.50 19.62
C LEU A 113 -8.50 -8.07 19.37
N GLN A 114 -8.23 -9.29 19.85
CA GLN A 114 -6.95 -9.97 19.68
C GLN A 114 -6.79 -10.50 18.25
N GLY A 115 -5.55 -10.54 17.76
CA GLY A 115 -5.18 -11.21 16.52
C GLY A 115 -5.25 -12.74 16.65
N THR A 116 -5.44 -13.42 15.51
CA THR A 116 -5.36 -14.87 15.43
C THR A 116 -3.92 -15.35 15.62
N VAL A 117 -3.75 -16.50 16.27
CA VAL A 117 -2.44 -17.16 16.40
C VAL A 117 -1.96 -17.54 14.99
N SER A 118 -0.76 -17.09 14.62
CA SER A 118 -0.13 -17.54 13.36
C SER A 118 0.43 -18.96 13.54
N GLU A 119 0.38 -19.77 12.48
CA GLU A 119 0.91 -21.14 12.50
C GLU A 119 2.35 -21.20 13.03
N PRO A 120 2.69 -22.27 13.77
CA PRO A 120 3.99 -22.40 14.40
C PRO A 120 5.09 -22.56 13.34
N GLY A 121 5.93 -21.54 13.17
CA GLY A 121 7.26 -21.78 12.61
C GLY A 121 8.05 -22.70 13.53
N GLU A 122 9.02 -23.44 13.00
CA GLU A 122 9.80 -24.44 13.78
C GLU A 122 10.40 -23.84 15.06
N ARG A 123 10.78 -22.55 15.05
CA ARG A 123 11.40 -21.83 16.19
C ARG A 123 10.57 -20.73 16.81
N TYR A 124 9.63 -20.13 16.07
CA TYR A 124 8.85 -18.97 16.53
C TYR A 124 7.36 -19.16 16.32
N SER A 125 6.57 -18.70 17.28
CA SER A 125 5.12 -18.63 17.13
C SER A 125 4.59 -17.32 17.68
N PHE A 126 3.51 -16.81 17.07
CA PHE A 126 3.01 -15.47 17.35
C PHE A 126 1.55 -15.54 17.77
N GLY A 127 1.17 -14.80 18.80
CA GLY A 127 -0.23 -14.76 19.23
C GLY A 127 -0.54 -13.72 20.30
N PRO A 128 -1.69 -13.85 20.98
CA PRO A 128 -2.12 -12.95 22.04
C PRO A 128 -1.31 -13.14 23.33
N TYR A 129 -1.54 -12.24 24.29
CA TYR A 129 -0.96 -12.33 25.64
C TYR A 129 -1.20 -13.70 26.28
N PRO A 130 -0.16 -14.46 26.67
CA PRO A 130 -0.29 -15.76 27.28
C PRO A 130 -0.53 -15.62 28.79
N ASP A 131 -1.71 -16.03 29.25
CA ASP A 131 -1.96 -16.19 30.68
C ASP A 131 -1.23 -17.43 31.25
N LYS A 132 -1.32 -17.64 32.56
CA LYS A 132 -0.63 -18.75 33.22
C LYS A 132 -0.98 -20.14 32.67
N PRO A 133 -2.27 -20.48 32.40
CA PRO A 133 -2.62 -21.68 31.65
C PRO A 133 -1.91 -21.78 30.30
N ARG A 134 -1.95 -20.72 29.48
CA ARG A 134 -1.28 -20.73 28.18
C ARG A 134 0.24 -20.87 28.29
N LEU A 135 0.88 -20.26 29.30
CA LEU A 135 2.30 -20.46 29.56
C LEU A 135 2.64 -21.92 29.88
N ARG A 136 1.76 -22.65 30.60
CA ARG A 136 1.94 -24.09 30.85
C ARG A 136 1.79 -24.91 29.57
N GLU A 137 0.81 -24.57 28.74
CA GLU A 137 0.64 -25.19 27.43
C GLU A 137 1.87 -24.97 26.56
N LEU A 138 2.35 -23.73 26.45
CA LEU A 138 3.59 -23.40 25.73
C LEU A 138 4.79 -24.18 26.29
N LYS A 139 4.92 -24.31 27.62
CA LYS A 139 5.99 -25.13 28.19
C LYS A 139 5.86 -26.61 27.82
N ALA A 140 4.64 -27.15 27.81
CA ALA A 140 4.35 -28.53 27.43
C ALA A 140 4.52 -28.78 25.91
N GLU A 141 4.24 -27.77 25.08
CA GLU A 141 4.48 -27.75 23.63
C GLU A 141 5.97 -27.64 23.28
N GLY A 142 6.84 -27.45 24.29
CA GLY A 142 8.30 -27.44 24.15
C GLY A 142 8.90 -26.07 23.87
N TYR A 143 8.22 -24.97 24.23
CA TYR A 143 8.81 -23.63 24.15
C TYR A 143 9.78 -23.39 25.31
N ASP A 144 10.92 -22.79 24.98
CA ASP A 144 11.98 -22.43 25.91
C ASP A 144 11.71 -21.08 26.59
N GLY A 145 11.04 -20.17 25.89
CA GLY A 145 10.74 -18.85 26.39
C GLY A 145 9.60 -18.15 25.68
N VAL A 146 9.21 -17.02 26.27
CA VAL A 146 8.24 -16.08 25.71
C VAL A 146 8.92 -14.74 25.53
N ILE A 147 8.73 -14.10 24.37
CA ILE A 147 9.17 -12.75 24.07
C ILE A 147 7.98 -11.81 24.20
N SER A 148 7.99 -10.99 25.24
CA SER A 148 6.93 -10.04 25.55
C SER A 148 7.28 -8.67 24.99
N LEU A 149 6.44 -8.17 24.07
CA LEU A 149 6.60 -6.85 23.45
C LEU A 149 5.87 -5.73 24.21
N LEU A 150 5.40 -6.03 25.42
CA LEU A 150 4.72 -5.11 26.32
C LEU A 150 5.65 -4.01 26.81
N SER A 151 5.17 -2.77 26.87
CA SER A 151 5.92 -1.60 27.31
C SER A 151 5.61 -1.27 28.77
N PRO A 152 6.62 -1.24 29.67
CA PRO A 152 6.43 -0.87 31.08
C PRO A 152 6.06 0.60 31.27
N MET A 153 6.14 1.41 30.21
CA MET A 153 5.68 2.80 30.21
C MET A 153 4.14 2.91 30.21
N ILE A 154 3.44 1.84 29.82
CA ILE A 154 1.99 1.79 29.82
C ILE A 154 1.54 1.11 31.12
N PRO A 155 0.77 1.78 32.01
CA PRO A 155 0.51 1.29 33.37
C PRO A 155 -0.08 -0.12 33.48
N PHE A 156 -1.02 -0.48 32.59
CA PHE A 156 -1.63 -1.81 32.61
C PHE A 156 -0.71 -2.87 31.97
N GLU A 157 0.05 -2.52 30.92
CA GLU A 157 1.05 -3.44 30.33
C GLU A 157 2.17 -3.74 31.33
N LYS A 158 2.56 -2.78 32.17
CA LYS A 158 3.52 -3.00 33.26
C LYS A 158 3.07 -4.09 34.22
N ILE A 159 1.82 -4.01 34.71
CA ILE A 159 1.27 -5.01 35.63
C ILE A 159 1.19 -6.38 34.95
N LEU A 160 0.73 -6.41 33.70
CA LEU A 160 0.65 -7.65 32.92
C LEU A 160 2.02 -8.27 32.68
N LEU A 161 3.05 -7.46 32.41
CA LEU A 161 4.43 -7.91 32.23
C LEU A 161 5.01 -8.47 33.54
N GLU A 162 4.77 -7.80 34.68
CA GLU A 162 5.18 -8.30 35.99
C GLU A 162 4.51 -9.65 36.31
N GLN A 163 3.20 -9.76 36.06
CA GLN A 163 2.45 -11.01 36.21
C GLN A 163 2.97 -12.11 35.27
N GLU A 164 3.28 -11.76 34.03
CA GLU A 164 3.82 -12.69 33.03
C GLU A 164 5.18 -13.24 33.49
N ILE A 165 6.07 -12.37 33.97
CA ILE A 165 7.39 -12.74 34.50
C ILE A 165 7.26 -13.69 35.69
N ASP A 166 6.36 -13.41 36.63
CA ASP A 166 6.17 -14.25 37.81
C ASP A 166 5.51 -15.59 37.46
N ASN A 167 4.51 -15.58 36.59
CA ASN A 167 3.91 -16.82 36.06
C ASN A 167 4.94 -17.65 35.30
N GLY A 168 5.82 -17.01 34.52
CA GLY A 168 6.90 -17.66 33.79
C GLY A 168 7.88 -18.37 34.73
N LYS A 169 8.29 -17.71 35.82
CA LYS A 169 9.13 -18.33 36.86
C LYS A 169 8.46 -19.55 37.48
N GLU A 170 7.17 -19.46 37.80
CA GLU A 170 6.42 -20.58 38.39
C GLU A 170 6.25 -21.77 37.43
N VAL A 171 6.03 -21.49 36.14
CA VAL A 171 5.85 -22.52 35.11
C VAL A 171 7.20 -23.09 34.63
N GLY A 172 8.30 -22.38 34.85
CA GLY A 172 9.63 -22.74 34.36
C GLY A 172 9.85 -22.40 32.89
N ILE A 173 9.24 -21.31 32.41
CA ILE A 173 9.44 -20.74 31.06
C ILE A 173 10.03 -19.33 31.19
N THR A 174 11.09 -19.03 30.43
CA THR A 174 11.78 -17.74 30.54
C THR A 174 11.02 -16.63 29.82
N ILE A 175 10.78 -15.51 30.48
CA ILE A 175 10.15 -14.33 29.87
C ILE A 175 11.23 -13.33 29.48
N HIS A 176 11.30 -13.01 28.20
CA HIS A 176 12.18 -12.00 27.60
C HIS A 176 11.38 -10.72 27.36
N SER A 177 11.60 -9.71 28.19
CA SER A 177 10.93 -8.42 28.06
C SER A 177 11.65 -7.54 27.03
N LEU A 178 11.05 -7.37 25.85
CA LEU A 178 11.55 -6.53 24.75
C LEU A 178 10.53 -5.43 24.43
N PRO A 179 10.43 -4.39 25.29
CA PRO A 179 9.35 -3.43 25.23
C PRO A 179 9.34 -2.68 23.90
N MET A 180 8.17 -2.61 23.26
CA MET A 180 7.98 -1.86 22.03
C MET A 180 6.81 -0.89 22.16
N LEU A 181 6.98 0.33 21.67
CA LEU A 181 5.89 1.28 21.53
C LEU A 181 5.13 1.00 20.23
N PRO A 182 3.80 1.16 20.20
CA PRO A 182 3.02 0.84 19.01
C PRO A 182 3.22 1.83 17.84
N TRP A 183 3.86 2.99 18.08
CA TRP A 183 3.85 4.15 17.15
C TRP A 183 5.21 4.81 16.91
N VAL A 184 6.35 4.17 17.21
CA VAL A 184 7.63 4.89 17.25
C VAL A 184 8.79 4.11 16.62
N SER A 185 9.64 4.83 15.88
CA SER A 185 10.96 4.47 15.34
C SER A 185 12.07 4.29 16.42
N GLU A 186 11.68 3.99 17.66
CA GLU A 186 12.55 3.78 18.83
C GLU A 186 12.49 2.33 19.35
N ASN A 187 12.15 1.37 18.48
CA ASN A 187 12.08 -0.05 18.85
C ASN A 187 13.41 -0.81 18.59
N GLN A 188 14.49 -0.12 18.21
CA GLN A 188 15.76 -0.70 17.75
C GLN A 188 16.38 -1.68 18.75
N ASP A 189 16.54 -1.28 20.01
CA ASP A 189 17.15 -2.12 21.05
C ASP A 189 16.36 -3.42 21.27
N SER A 190 15.03 -3.34 21.20
CA SER A 190 14.14 -4.49 21.35
C SER A 190 14.20 -5.43 20.14
N ILE A 191 14.29 -4.87 18.93
CA ILE A 191 14.46 -5.66 17.70
C ILE A 191 15.82 -6.37 17.70
N GLN A 192 16.90 -5.65 18.03
CA GLN A 192 18.25 -6.22 18.05
C GLN A 192 18.38 -7.33 19.09
N ARG A 193 17.85 -7.16 20.30
CA ARG A 193 17.81 -8.24 21.29
C ARG A 193 16.97 -9.42 20.86
N ALA A 194 15.90 -9.20 20.12
CA ALA A 194 15.11 -10.29 19.56
C ALA A 194 15.95 -11.09 18.54
N MET A 195 16.70 -10.39 17.68
CA MET A 195 17.62 -11.02 16.72
C MET A 195 18.74 -11.79 17.44
N GLU A 196 19.34 -11.22 18.47
CA GLU A 196 20.37 -11.89 19.28
C GLU A 196 19.84 -13.18 19.91
N LEU A 197 18.59 -13.18 20.40
CA LEU A 197 17.93 -14.39 20.90
C LEU A 197 17.72 -15.44 19.79
N ALA A 198 17.51 -15.00 18.56
CA ALA A 198 17.33 -15.87 17.39
C ALA A 198 18.62 -16.48 16.86
N GLU A 199 19.69 -15.71 16.80
CA GLU A 199 20.98 -16.17 16.30
C GLU A 199 21.69 -17.09 17.31
N SER A 200 21.44 -16.90 18.60
CA SER A 200 22.21 -17.56 19.67
C SER A 200 21.69 -18.93 20.11
N SER A 201 20.58 -19.44 19.57
CA SER A 201 19.98 -20.66 20.14
C SER A 201 19.10 -21.52 19.21
N ASP A 202 19.15 -22.84 19.38
CA ASP A 202 18.18 -23.81 18.83
C ASP A 202 16.86 -23.85 19.65
N LYS A 203 16.52 -22.73 20.30
CA LYS A 203 15.39 -22.64 21.24
C LYS A 203 14.12 -22.17 20.53
N ARG A 204 12.97 -22.55 21.09
CA ARG A 204 11.64 -22.18 20.59
C ARG A 204 11.03 -21.06 21.44
N TYR A 205 10.58 -19.99 20.79
CA TYR A 205 10.04 -18.81 21.45
C TYR A 205 8.62 -18.46 21.00
N TYR A 206 7.77 -18.13 21.95
CA TYR A 206 6.45 -17.56 21.68
C TYR A 206 6.51 -16.04 21.79
N VAL A 207 6.11 -15.30 20.76
CA VAL A 207 6.18 -13.84 20.71
C VAL A 207 4.77 -13.26 20.77
N HIS A 208 4.55 -12.26 21.63
CA HIS A 208 3.26 -11.58 21.69
C HIS A 208 3.40 -10.09 21.99
N CYS A 209 2.33 -9.35 21.69
CA CYS A 209 2.09 -8.03 22.27
C CYS A 209 0.71 -8.01 22.95
N TYR A 210 0.19 -6.84 23.34
CA TYR A 210 -1.11 -6.78 24.00
C TYR A 210 -2.25 -7.38 23.15
N LEU A 211 -2.30 -7.03 21.86
CA LEU A 211 -3.32 -7.54 20.92
C LEU A 211 -2.78 -8.56 19.91
N GLY A 212 -1.47 -8.81 19.87
CA GLY A 212 -0.86 -9.76 18.93
C GLY A 212 -0.86 -9.35 17.44
N LYS A 213 -1.12 -8.08 17.10
CA LYS A 213 -1.14 -7.58 15.71
C LYS A 213 0.16 -6.84 15.34
N HIS A 214 0.13 -5.51 15.35
CA HIS A 214 1.16 -4.65 14.77
C HIS A 214 2.61 -4.90 15.23
N ARG A 215 2.87 -5.01 16.55
CA ARG A 215 4.23 -5.20 17.10
C ARG A 215 4.78 -6.61 16.83
N ALA A 216 3.90 -7.62 16.88
CA ALA A 216 4.28 -9.02 16.69
C ALA A 216 4.67 -9.30 15.22
N ASP A 217 3.92 -8.72 14.28
CA ASP A 217 4.19 -8.83 12.84
C ASP A 217 5.56 -8.24 12.44
N LEU A 218 5.99 -7.17 13.12
CA LEU A 218 7.31 -6.57 12.87
C LEU A 218 8.42 -7.54 13.25
N ILE A 219 8.35 -8.09 14.47
CA ILE A 219 9.34 -9.06 14.97
C ILE A 219 9.33 -10.35 14.11
N LYS A 220 8.16 -10.81 13.66
CA LYS A 220 8.04 -11.98 12.79
C LYS A 220 8.93 -11.90 11.55
N ARG A 221 8.92 -10.76 10.85
CA ARG A 221 9.75 -10.60 9.63
C ARG A 221 11.23 -10.49 9.93
N VAL A 222 11.59 -9.78 10.99
CA VAL A 222 13.00 -9.62 11.37
C VAL A 222 13.60 -10.97 11.78
N LEU A 223 12.90 -11.75 12.60
CA LEU A 223 13.46 -13.00 13.15
C LEU A 223 13.43 -14.17 12.19
N MET A 224 12.33 -14.33 11.45
CA MET A 224 12.20 -15.50 10.58
C MET A 224 13.01 -15.33 9.29
N GLY A 225 13.59 -14.13 9.05
CA GLY A 225 14.30 -13.81 7.81
C GLY A 225 13.52 -14.17 6.55
N GLN A 226 12.20 -14.39 6.70
CA GLN A 226 11.44 -15.21 5.77
C GLN A 226 11.39 -14.48 4.43
N GLU A 227 12.19 -14.98 3.49
CA GLU A 227 11.61 -15.29 2.21
C GLU A 227 10.44 -16.23 2.49
N PRO A 228 9.24 -15.89 2.01
CA PRO A 228 8.02 -16.63 2.29
C PRO A 228 8.20 -18.08 1.85
N GLU A 229 8.41 -18.99 2.81
CA GLU A 229 8.29 -20.43 2.58
C GLU A 229 6.81 -20.79 2.44
N ASN A 230 6.35 -20.58 1.21
CA ASN A 230 5.40 -21.39 0.46
C ASN A 230 5.43 -20.79 -0.95
N GLU A 231 5.76 -21.61 -1.95
CA GLU A 231 5.89 -21.22 -3.38
C GLU A 231 4.56 -20.75 -4.02
N GLU A 232 3.50 -20.57 -3.25
CA GLU A 232 2.40 -19.64 -3.57
C GLU A 232 2.52 -18.42 -2.67
N THR A 233 3.49 -17.59 -3.00
CA THR A 233 3.72 -16.30 -2.37
C THR A 233 2.41 -15.53 -2.38
N GLN A 234 1.86 -15.20 -1.21
CA GLN A 234 0.89 -14.13 -1.05
C GLN A 234 1.59 -12.83 -1.46
N GLU A 235 1.70 -12.59 -2.77
CA GLU A 235 2.29 -11.41 -3.37
C GLU A 235 1.49 -10.21 -2.85
N CYS A 236 2.16 -9.33 -2.11
CA CYS A 236 1.51 -8.18 -1.53
C CYS A 236 0.86 -7.34 -2.64
N ILE A 237 -0.44 -7.09 -2.51
CA ILE A 237 -1.14 -6.07 -3.29
C ILE A 237 -0.44 -4.74 -3.04
N TYR A 238 0.27 -4.24 -4.05
CA TYR A 238 0.76 -2.88 -4.06
C TYR A 238 -0.38 -1.96 -4.42
N LYS A 239 -0.50 -0.87 -3.65
CA LYS A 239 -1.26 0.27 -4.10
C LYS A 239 -0.62 0.75 -5.40
N THR A 240 -1.36 0.95 -6.48
CA THR A 240 -0.80 1.58 -7.70
C THR A 240 -0.44 3.04 -7.48
N ARG A 241 -0.83 3.61 -6.33
CA ARG A 241 -0.61 5.01 -5.97
C ARG A 241 -0.31 5.20 -4.50
N LEU A 242 0.72 5.99 -4.23
CA LEU A 242 1.04 6.56 -2.93
C LEU A 242 0.43 7.95 -2.77
N GLU A 243 0.38 8.48 -1.56
CA GLU A 243 -0.12 9.83 -1.27
C GLU A 243 0.63 10.89 -2.09
N ARG A 244 1.92 10.67 -2.35
CA ARG A 244 2.79 11.60 -3.09
C ARG A 244 2.80 11.38 -4.61
N GLY A 245 2.12 10.36 -5.15
CA GLY A 245 2.13 10.08 -6.59
C GLY A 245 1.99 8.61 -6.98
N LYS A 246 2.00 8.37 -8.29
CA LYS A 246 1.81 7.05 -8.91
C LYS A 246 3.05 6.15 -8.77
N LEU A 247 2.84 4.83 -8.68
CA LEU A 247 3.85 3.81 -8.85
C LEU A 247 3.89 3.28 -10.28
N TYR A 248 5.09 3.00 -10.79
CA TYR A 248 5.33 2.38 -12.08
C TYR A 248 5.97 1.02 -11.88
N PHE A 249 5.47 0.01 -12.60
CA PHE A 249 5.87 -1.38 -12.44
C PHE A 249 6.58 -1.85 -13.71
N TYR A 250 7.76 -2.46 -13.56
CA TYR A 250 8.52 -3.00 -14.68
C TYR A 250 9.00 -4.41 -14.37
N GLN A 251 9.11 -5.22 -15.44
CA GLN A 251 9.68 -6.57 -15.39
C GLN A 251 8.95 -7.43 -14.34
N ASN A 252 7.61 -7.55 -14.48
CA ASN A 252 6.74 -8.26 -13.53
C ASN A 252 6.94 -7.78 -12.08
N SER A 253 6.90 -6.46 -11.86
CA SER A 253 7.03 -5.84 -10.53
C SER A 253 8.37 -6.10 -9.82
N ARG A 254 9.41 -6.57 -10.53
CA ARG A 254 10.78 -6.64 -10.00
C ARG A 254 11.33 -5.26 -9.71
N ILE A 255 11.04 -4.30 -10.58
CA ILE A 255 11.40 -2.91 -10.41
C ILE A 255 10.12 -2.13 -10.19
N ILE A 256 10.02 -1.45 -9.05
CA ILE A 256 8.92 -0.52 -8.76
C ILE A 256 9.52 0.86 -8.61
N MET A 257 9.03 1.82 -9.39
CA MET A 257 9.46 3.21 -9.33
C MET A 257 8.35 4.11 -8.80
N GLY A 258 8.64 4.98 -7.84
CA GLY A 258 7.62 5.80 -7.18
C GLY A 258 8.16 7.06 -6.50
N PRO A 259 7.29 7.83 -5.83
CA PRO A 259 7.69 8.90 -4.93
C PRO A 259 8.07 8.36 -3.54
N TYR A 260 8.65 9.19 -2.68
CA TYR A 260 9.00 8.80 -1.31
C TYR A 260 7.72 8.44 -0.53
N PRO A 261 7.62 7.24 0.10
CA PRO A 261 6.43 6.83 0.81
C PRO A 261 6.25 7.58 2.15
N THR A 262 5.02 7.72 2.64
CA THR A 262 4.80 8.14 4.05
C THR A 262 5.21 7.02 5.01
N ASP A 263 5.36 7.27 6.31
CA ASP A 263 5.83 6.26 7.27
C ASP A 263 4.97 4.98 7.26
N GLU A 264 3.66 5.14 7.08
CA GLU A 264 2.74 4.01 6.99
C GLU A 264 2.76 3.34 5.62
N GLU A 265 2.87 4.12 4.54
CA GLU A 265 3.11 3.55 3.22
C GLU A 265 4.45 2.82 3.17
N TRP A 266 5.43 3.24 3.95
CA TRP A 266 6.71 2.56 4.12
C TRP A 266 6.48 1.17 4.70
N PHE A 267 5.67 1.06 5.75
CA PHE A 267 5.27 -0.21 6.34
C PHE A 267 4.49 -1.10 5.35
N HIS A 268 3.54 -0.54 4.61
CA HIS A 268 2.72 -1.36 3.69
C HIS A 268 3.44 -1.72 2.40
N LEU A 269 4.12 -0.77 1.77
CA LEU A 269 4.81 -0.96 0.50
C LEU A 269 6.10 -1.72 0.72
N ILE A 270 7.01 -1.17 1.53
CA ILE A 270 8.37 -1.67 1.59
C ILE A 270 8.44 -2.97 2.40
N GLN A 271 7.83 -2.97 3.58
CA GLN A 271 7.90 -4.14 4.44
C GLN A 271 7.20 -5.34 3.79
N ARG A 272 5.98 -5.18 3.25
CA ARG A 272 5.23 -6.31 2.67
C ARG A 272 5.65 -6.61 1.24
N GLY A 273 6.31 -5.65 0.60
CA GLY A 273 6.70 -5.74 -0.79
C GLY A 273 7.88 -6.65 -1.09
N GLN A 274 8.50 -7.24 -0.06
CA GLN A 274 9.64 -8.15 -0.20
C GLN A 274 10.78 -7.52 -1.03
N PHE A 275 10.93 -6.20 -0.95
CA PHE A 275 12.06 -5.52 -1.53
C PHE A 275 13.32 -5.99 -0.80
N LYS A 276 14.41 -6.17 -1.56
CA LYS A 276 15.74 -6.43 -0.97
C LYS A 276 16.58 -5.17 -0.94
N GLU A 277 16.23 -4.18 -1.76
CA GLU A 277 16.96 -2.93 -1.87
C GLU A 277 16.05 -1.74 -2.17
N ILE A 278 16.35 -0.62 -1.52
CA ILE A 278 15.74 0.68 -1.73
C ILE A 278 16.79 1.59 -2.36
N ILE A 279 16.46 2.18 -3.51
CA ILE A 279 17.34 3.06 -4.27
C ILE A 279 16.74 4.47 -4.27
N ALA A 280 17.40 5.40 -3.59
CA ALA A 280 16.97 6.80 -3.51
C ALA A 280 17.74 7.66 -4.52
N ASP A 281 17.03 8.42 -5.36
CA ASP A 281 17.60 9.37 -6.31
C ASP A 281 17.80 10.79 -5.74
N LEU A 282 17.73 10.90 -4.41
CA LEU A 282 17.82 12.11 -3.60
C LEU A 282 19.25 12.66 -3.55
N ASP A 283 19.38 13.98 -3.38
CA ASP A 283 20.69 14.65 -3.38
C ASP A 283 21.24 14.88 -1.96
N PRO A 284 22.34 14.22 -1.55
CA PRO A 284 22.92 14.43 -0.22
C PRO A 284 23.50 15.83 0.00
N GLU A 285 23.78 16.59 -1.06
CA GLU A 285 24.21 17.99 -0.98
C GLU A 285 23.03 18.95 -0.77
N ASN A 286 21.80 18.50 -1.01
CA ASN A 286 20.60 19.26 -0.73
C ASN A 286 20.20 19.10 0.75
N PRO A 287 20.21 20.17 1.56
CA PRO A 287 19.86 20.09 2.99
C PRO A 287 18.43 19.58 3.23
N GLY A 288 17.51 19.81 2.29
CA GLY A 288 16.14 19.31 2.37
C GLY A 288 16.07 17.78 2.26
N ASP A 289 16.90 17.20 1.40
CA ASP A 289 16.94 15.76 1.14
C ASP A 289 17.74 15.01 2.21
N LEU A 290 18.78 15.64 2.76
CA LEU A 290 19.69 15.03 3.74
C LEU A 290 18.95 14.43 4.95
N ASN A 291 17.90 15.10 5.43
CA ASN A 291 17.10 14.61 6.55
C ASN A 291 16.31 13.34 6.17
N TRP A 292 15.77 13.28 4.94
CA TRP A 292 15.05 12.11 4.43
C TRP A 292 16.00 10.94 4.19
N ILE A 293 17.17 11.22 3.62
CA ILE A 293 18.21 10.23 3.36
C ILE A 293 18.64 9.55 4.65
N LYS A 294 18.99 10.31 5.69
CA LYS A 294 19.42 9.76 6.99
C LYS A 294 18.31 8.95 7.66
N ARG A 295 17.07 9.42 7.56
CA ARG A 295 15.91 8.73 8.11
C ARG A 295 15.69 7.39 7.42
N GLU A 296 15.74 7.38 6.10
CA GLU A 296 15.49 6.17 5.32
C GLU A 296 16.63 5.16 5.41
N GLU A 297 17.88 5.64 5.46
CA GLU A 297 19.04 4.80 5.74
C GLU A 297 18.86 4.06 7.07
N LYS A 298 18.45 4.78 8.13
CA LYS A 298 18.13 4.19 9.43
C LYS A 298 17.01 3.16 9.31
N ASN A 299 15.89 3.48 8.66
CA ASN A 299 14.76 2.56 8.49
C ASN A 299 15.15 1.29 7.72
N CYS A 300 15.97 1.42 6.66
CA CYS A 300 16.43 0.27 5.87
C CYS A 300 17.37 -0.63 6.69
N GLN A 301 18.30 -0.03 7.44
CA GLN A 301 19.20 -0.76 8.35
C GLN A 301 18.40 -1.56 9.38
N GLU A 302 17.37 -0.96 9.98
CA GLU A 302 16.48 -1.64 10.95
C GLU A 302 15.75 -2.85 10.37
N MET A 303 15.54 -2.88 9.05
CA MET A 303 14.78 -3.92 8.36
C MET A 303 15.67 -4.91 7.60
N GLY A 304 16.99 -4.80 7.72
CA GLY A 304 17.92 -5.62 6.96
C GLY A 304 17.84 -5.38 5.45
N LEU A 305 17.37 -4.21 5.03
CA LEU A 305 17.27 -3.81 3.64
C LEU A 305 18.53 -3.08 3.20
N LYS A 306 18.99 -3.38 1.99
CA LYS A 306 20.06 -2.59 1.37
C LYS A 306 19.50 -1.22 1.00
N TYR A 307 20.18 -0.15 1.43
CA TYR A 307 19.86 1.21 1.03
C TYR A 307 20.99 1.78 0.17
N THR A 308 20.64 2.27 -1.01
CA THR A 308 21.60 2.80 -1.99
C THR A 308 21.17 4.18 -2.44
N ILE A 309 22.05 5.16 -2.27
CA ILE A 309 21.81 6.55 -2.71
C ILE A 309 22.49 6.73 -4.07
N MET A 310 21.70 7.07 -5.09
CA MET A 310 22.18 7.33 -6.44
C MET A 310 21.65 8.70 -6.90
N PRO A 311 22.28 9.80 -6.47
CA PRO A 311 21.73 11.15 -6.67
C PRO A 311 21.63 11.49 -8.16
N VAL A 312 20.46 11.96 -8.58
CA VAL A 312 20.24 12.44 -9.95
C VAL A 312 20.02 13.94 -9.94
N ARG A 313 21.02 14.70 -10.43
CA ARG A 313 21.05 16.17 -10.39
C ARG A 313 20.80 16.78 -11.77
N LYS A 314 19.99 17.84 -11.83
CA LYS A 314 19.81 18.61 -13.06
C LYS A 314 20.98 19.57 -13.26
N GLN A 315 21.69 19.44 -14.39
CA GLN A 315 22.76 20.35 -14.82
C GLN A 315 22.44 20.88 -16.21
N GLY A 316 21.94 22.11 -16.27
CA GLY A 316 21.41 22.69 -17.52
C GLY A 316 20.21 21.90 -18.03
N THR A 317 20.35 21.32 -19.22
CA THR A 317 19.33 20.46 -19.86
C THR A 317 19.54 18.96 -19.59
N ALA A 318 20.63 18.57 -18.93
CA ALA A 318 20.97 17.17 -18.68
C ALA A 318 20.75 16.77 -17.21
N TYR A 319 20.66 15.46 -16.96
CA TYR A 319 20.57 14.87 -15.64
C TYR A 319 21.81 14.02 -15.35
N GLN A 320 22.71 14.54 -14.51
CA GLN A 320 23.90 13.82 -14.06
C GLN A 320 23.49 12.68 -13.11
N GLY A 321 24.10 11.50 -13.26
CA GLY A 321 23.84 10.30 -12.43
C GLY A 321 22.71 9.40 -12.96
N LEU A 322 21.91 9.87 -13.93
CA LEU A 322 20.77 9.10 -14.43
C LEU A 322 21.18 7.81 -15.17
N LEU A 323 22.24 7.84 -15.99
CA LEU A 323 22.74 6.64 -16.67
C LEU A 323 23.30 5.61 -15.69
N GLU A 324 24.02 6.07 -14.68
CA GLU A 324 24.58 5.21 -13.62
C GLU A 324 23.45 4.52 -12.86
N LEU A 325 22.39 5.25 -12.50
CA LEU A 325 21.18 4.71 -11.88
C LEU A 325 20.52 3.63 -12.75
N VAL A 326 20.33 3.89 -14.04
CA VAL A 326 19.72 2.91 -14.97
C VAL A 326 20.57 1.65 -15.09
N GLN A 327 21.88 1.79 -15.27
CA GLN A 327 22.80 0.67 -15.38
C GLN A 327 22.78 -0.17 -14.11
N TYR A 328 22.75 0.49 -12.95
CA TYR A 328 22.65 -0.18 -11.66
C TYR A 328 21.34 -0.96 -11.51
N ILE A 329 20.20 -0.34 -11.84
CA ILE A 329 18.88 -1.00 -11.84
C ILE A 329 18.84 -2.20 -12.78
N ALA A 330 19.39 -2.05 -14.00
CA ALA A 330 19.41 -3.10 -15.01
C ALA A 330 20.26 -4.30 -14.58
N ASN A 331 21.36 -4.06 -13.86
CA ASN A 331 22.25 -5.10 -13.37
C ASN A 331 21.74 -5.78 -12.09
N SER A 332 20.88 -5.11 -11.32
CA SER A 332 20.25 -5.70 -10.14
C SER A 332 19.36 -6.88 -10.54
N GLN A 333 19.46 -8.01 -9.82
CA GLN A 333 18.68 -9.22 -10.08
C GLN A 333 17.53 -9.42 -9.08
N HIS A 334 17.55 -8.71 -7.96
CA HIS A 334 16.52 -8.76 -6.93
C HIS A 334 15.45 -7.70 -7.13
N LYS A 335 14.42 -7.77 -6.29
CA LYS A 335 13.31 -6.81 -6.26
C LYS A 335 13.75 -5.51 -5.61
N ILE A 336 13.55 -4.41 -6.32
CA ILE A 336 14.02 -3.07 -5.93
C ILE A 336 12.90 -2.05 -5.95
N TYR A 337 12.96 -1.11 -5.00
CA TYR A 337 12.13 0.09 -5.02
C TYR A 337 13.01 1.30 -5.33
N VAL A 338 12.69 2.01 -6.41
CA VAL A 338 13.43 3.20 -6.85
C VAL A 338 12.55 4.42 -6.61
N HIS A 339 13.05 5.43 -5.90
CA HIS A 339 12.25 6.61 -5.66
C HIS A 339 13.04 7.92 -5.61
N GLY A 340 12.33 8.98 -5.94
CA GLY A 340 12.67 10.35 -5.55
C GLY A 340 11.64 10.91 -4.57
N PHE A 341 11.78 12.16 -4.14
CA PHE A 341 10.79 12.75 -3.23
C PHE A 341 9.39 12.85 -3.89
N LEU A 342 9.37 13.26 -5.16
CA LEU A 342 8.20 13.31 -6.04
C LEU A 342 8.57 12.73 -7.41
N ILE A 343 7.55 12.34 -8.18
CA ILE A 343 7.74 12.03 -9.60
C ILE A 343 7.94 13.34 -10.36
N THR A 344 9.11 13.50 -10.97
CA THR A 344 9.50 14.68 -11.76
C THR A 344 9.99 14.27 -13.14
N GLU A 345 10.43 15.23 -13.96
CA GLU A 345 10.95 14.99 -15.32
C GLU A 345 12.05 13.91 -15.37
N LYS A 346 12.93 13.84 -14.36
CA LYS A 346 13.98 12.80 -14.30
C LYS A 346 13.41 11.38 -14.19
N ASN A 347 12.29 11.21 -13.48
CA ASN A 347 11.65 9.91 -13.30
C ASN A 347 10.95 9.48 -14.60
N LEU A 348 10.45 10.43 -15.40
CA LEU A 348 9.90 10.12 -16.72
C LEU A 348 10.99 9.78 -17.76
N LEU A 349 12.17 10.41 -17.65
CA LEU A 349 13.35 10.00 -18.42
C LEU A 349 13.83 8.61 -18.00
N LEU A 350 13.81 8.31 -16.70
CA LEU A 350 14.11 6.97 -16.17
C LEU A 350 13.12 5.92 -16.70
N ASP A 351 11.82 6.21 -16.73
CA ASP A 351 10.79 5.37 -17.37
C ASP A 351 11.16 5.06 -18.84
N GLY A 352 11.52 6.09 -19.61
CA GLY A 352 11.99 5.92 -21.00
C GLY A 352 13.22 5.02 -21.12
N LEU A 353 14.21 5.17 -20.23
CA LEU A 353 15.42 4.35 -20.20
C LEU A 353 15.13 2.89 -19.84
N LEU A 354 14.28 2.65 -18.82
CA LEU A 354 13.88 1.29 -18.41
C LEU A 354 13.06 0.56 -19.49
N ARG A 355 12.45 1.33 -20.41
CA ARG A 355 11.76 0.81 -21.61
C ARG A 355 12.68 0.63 -22.84
N GLY A 356 13.98 0.84 -22.69
CA GLY A 356 14.98 0.63 -23.73
C GLY A 356 15.45 1.89 -24.45
N GLY A 357 15.07 3.09 -23.98
CA GLY A 357 15.54 4.35 -24.53
C GLY A 357 17.05 4.60 -24.35
N ASP A 358 17.56 5.65 -25.00
CA ASP A 358 18.96 6.11 -24.87
C ASP A 358 19.02 7.59 -24.44
N LEU A 359 19.80 7.87 -23.39
CA LEU A 359 19.86 9.20 -22.78
C LEU A 359 20.41 10.26 -23.72
N GLU A 360 21.35 9.92 -24.60
CA GLU A 360 21.94 10.90 -25.54
C GLU A 360 20.90 11.50 -26.49
N HIS A 361 19.80 10.79 -26.68
CA HIS A 361 18.81 11.05 -27.70
C HIS A 361 17.44 11.42 -27.13
N MET A 362 17.09 10.90 -25.95
CA MET A 362 15.83 11.21 -25.26
C MET A 362 15.76 12.65 -24.75
N GLY A 363 14.55 13.19 -24.69
CA GLY A 363 14.27 14.52 -24.13
C GLY A 363 14.66 15.70 -25.04
N LYS A 364 15.22 15.43 -26.23
CA LYS A 364 15.43 16.46 -27.26
C LYS A 364 14.10 16.96 -27.79
N ALA A 365 14.08 18.23 -28.22
CA ALA A 365 12.94 18.78 -28.96
C ALA A 365 12.76 17.98 -30.26
N PHE A 366 11.52 17.55 -30.51
CA PHE A 366 11.15 16.79 -31.69
C PHE A 366 10.21 17.62 -32.59
N PRO A 367 10.21 17.37 -33.91
CA PRO A 367 9.26 18.04 -34.79
C PRO A 367 7.85 17.55 -34.48
N GLU A 368 6.96 18.44 -34.04
CA GLU A 368 5.55 18.13 -33.76
C GLU A 368 4.75 17.81 -35.04
N GLN A 369 5.28 18.18 -36.21
CA GLN A 369 4.64 17.98 -37.50
C GLN A 369 5.67 17.67 -38.58
N LEU A 370 5.30 16.73 -39.45
CA LEU A 370 5.95 16.41 -40.72
C LEU A 370 5.02 16.81 -41.87
N GLN A 371 5.52 16.81 -43.10
CA GLN A 371 4.72 17.11 -44.29
C GLN A 371 3.47 16.23 -44.40
N GLY A 372 3.57 14.96 -43.98
CA GLY A 372 2.46 14.02 -44.01
C GLY A 372 1.47 14.11 -42.84
N GLY A 373 1.67 15.02 -41.87
CA GLY A 373 0.81 15.13 -40.68
C GLY A 373 1.56 15.24 -39.35
N ALA A 374 0.81 15.14 -38.25
CA ALA A 374 1.33 15.30 -36.89
C ALA A 374 2.23 14.13 -36.46
N VAL A 375 3.18 14.44 -35.58
CA VAL A 375 4.02 13.47 -34.88
C VAL A 375 3.56 13.38 -33.44
N PHE A 376 3.28 12.17 -32.99
CA PHE A 376 2.80 11.89 -31.65
C PHE A 376 3.93 11.30 -30.83
N ARG A 377 4.25 11.95 -29.72
CA ARG A 377 5.14 11.40 -28.71
C ARG A 377 4.34 10.54 -27.75
N VAL A 378 4.55 9.24 -27.80
CA VAL A 378 3.87 8.27 -26.94
C VAL A 378 4.58 8.12 -25.61
N SER A 379 5.91 8.04 -25.61
CA SER A 379 6.78 8.03 -24.42
C SER A 379 8.05 8.84 -24.68
N TYR A 380 9.04 8.84 -23.78
CA TYR A 380 10.34 9.48 -24.06
C TYR A 380 11.16 8.76 -25.14
N ASN A 381 10.91 7.47 -25.38
CA ASN A 381 11.63 6.64 -26.35
C ASN A 381 10.78 6.18 -27.55
N LEU A 382 9.50 6.57 -27.63
CA LEU A 382 8.58 6.09 -28.66
C LEU A 382 7.77 7.24 -29.28
N PHE A 383 7.88 7.34 -30.60
CA PHE A 383 7.19 8.32 -31.43
C PHE A 383 6.46 7.62 -32.57
N LEU A 384 5.30 8.16 -32.94
CA LEU A 384 4.52 7.69 -34.09
C LEU A 384 4.26 8.87 -35.03
N GLY A 385 4.21 8.62 -36.33
CA GLY A 385 3.89 9.68 -37.29
C GLY A 385 3.67 9.19 -38.71
N PRO A 386 3.44 10.11 -39.64
CA PRO A 386 3.34 9.79 -41.06
C PRO A 386 4.71 9.35 -41.60
N ARG A 387 4.70 8.78 -42.81
CA ARG A 387 5.95 8.47 -43.53
C ARG A 387 6.75 9.76 -43.74
N PRO A 388 8.00 9.86 -43.25
CA PRO A 388 8.81 11.07 -43.42
C PRO A 388 9.10 11.32 -44.91
N ALA A 389 8.95 12.57 -45.35
CA ALA A 389 9.36 12.98 -46.70
C ALA A 389 10.89 13.08 -46.82
N LEU A 390 11.37 13.31 -48.05
CA LEU A 390 12.80 13.44 -48.33
C LEU A 390 13.39 14.63 -47.56
N GLY A 391 14.42 14.37 -46.74
CA GLY A 391 15.03 15.35 -45.83
C GLY A 391 14.38 15.46 -44.44
N GLU A 392 13.17 14.91 -44.22
CA GLU A 392 12.56 14.85 -42.88
C GLU A 392 13.15 13.73 -42.02
N MET A 393 13.65 12.65 -42.64
CA MET A 393 14.40 11.61 -41.91
C MET A 393 15.63 12.20 -41.21
N ASP A 394 16.34 13.13 -41.84
CA ASP A 394 17.50 13.78 -41.23
C ASP A 394 17.09 14.72 -40.09
N LYS A 395 15.92 15.36 -40.20
CA LYS A 395 15.35 16.16 -39.10
C LYS A 395 15.03 15.28 -37.90
N LEU A 396 14.39 14.12 -38.12
CA LEU A 396 14.09 13.15 -37.06
C LEU A 396 15.36 12.60 -36.41
N LYS A 397 16.38 12.25 -37.19
CA LYS A 397 17.70 11.84 -36.66
C LYS A 397 18.35 12.94 -35.83
N LYS A 398 18.32 14.20 -36.29
CA LYS A 398 18.82 15.35 -35.52
C LYS A 398 18.02 15.61 -34.24
N ALA A 399 16.73 15.32 -34.25
CA ALA A 399 15.86 15.34 -33.08
C ALA A 399 16.09 14.15 -32.12
N GLY A 400 16.98 13.23 -32.48
CA GLY A 400 17.39 12.12 -31.65
C GLY A 400 16.68 10.80 -31.95
N ILE A 401 15.87 10.69 -33.00
CA ILE A 401 15.35 9.39 -33.42
C ILE A 401 16.50 8.52 -33.93
N THR A 402 16.78 7.41 -33.25
CA THR A 402 17.87 6.49 -33.60
C THR A 402 17.37 5.33 -34.46
N HIS A 403 16.12 4.90 -34.26
CA HIS A 403 15.50 3.80 -35.00
C HIS A 403 14.22 4.28 -35.68
N MET A 404 14.09 3.99 -36.98
CA MET A 404 12.91 4.32 -37.77
C MET A 404 12.44 3.06 -38.48
N GLU A 405 11.18 2.68 -38.27
CA GLU A 405 10.65 1.44 -38.81
C GLU A 405 9.26 1.66 -39.41
N ALA A 406 9.11 1.16 -40.65
CA ALA A 406 7.82 1.13 -41.32
C ALA A 406 7.04 -0.08 -40.78
N LEU A 407 5.86 0.17 -40.25
CA LEU A 407 4.93 -0.88 -39.87
C LEU A 407 4.16 -1.32 -41.13
N GLU A 408 4.16 -2.62 -41.38
CA GLU A 408 3.32 -3.24 -42.39
C GLU A 408 1.97 -3.61 -41.74
N LEU A 409 1.11 -2.60 -41.55
CA LEU A 409 -0.22 -2.79 -41.01
C LEU A 409 -1.22 -3.05 -42.14
N ASP A 410 -1.97 -4.14 -42.05
CA ASP A 410 -3.15 -4.38 -42.88
C ASP A 410 -4.21 -3.28 -42.59
N GLU A 411 -4.87 -2.78 -43.63
CA GLU A 411 -5.93 -1.77 -43.52
C GLU A 411 -7.09 -2.20 -42.61
N ASN A 412 -7.25 -3.50 -42.38
CA ASN A 412 -8.31 -4.07 -41.55
C ASN A 412 -7.93 -4.24 -40.07
N ILE A 413 -6.67 -4.01 -39.69
CA ILE A 413 -6.24 -4.10 -38.28
C ILE A 413 -6.85 -2.94 -37.49
N SER A 414 -7.36 -3.22 -36.29
CA SER A 414 -7.87 -2.17 -35.41
C SER A 414 -6.73 -1.36 -34.78
N PRO A 415 -6.94 -0.08 -34.43
CA PRO A 415 -5.92 0.72 -33.73
C PRO A 415 -5.39 0.06 -32.45
N ALA A 416 -6.25 -0.66 -31.72
CA ALA A 416 -5.85 -1.38 -30.50
C ALA A 416 -4.97 -2.61 -30.80
N ALA A 417 -5.27 -3.35 -31.87
CA ALA A 417 -4.44 -4.45 -32.33
C ALA A 417 -3.08 -3.95 -32.85
N ALA A 418 -3.04 -2.83 -33.57
CA ALA A 418 -1.78 -2.20 -33.97
C ALA A 418 -0.96 -1.71 -32.76
N ALA A 419 -1.60 -1.16 -31.73
CA ALA A 419 -0.92 -0.82 -30.47
C ALA A 419 -0.34 -2.08 -29.78
N SER A 420 -1.10 -3.18 -29.74
CA SER A 420 -0.62 -4.46 -29.20
C SER A 420 0.56 -5.01 -30.01
N TYR A 421 0.53 -4.90 -31.33
CA TYR A 421 1.62 -5.27 -32.22
C TYR A 421 2.89 -4.47 -31.90
N ILE A 422 2.79 -3.14 -31.79
CA ILE A 422 3.93 -2.26 -31.45
C ILE A 422 4.53 -2.63 -30.09
N GLN A 423 3.70 -2.93 -29.07
CA GLN A 423 4.18 -3.35 -27.75
C GLN A 423 4.83 -4.74 -27.74
N ALA A 424 4.48 -5.59 -28.69
CA ALA A 424 5.03 -6.94 -28.84
C ALA A 424 6.34 -6.98 -29.65
N LEU A 425 6.69 -5.89 -30.34
CA LEU A 425 7.98 -5.80 -31.04
C LEU A 425 9.14 -5.98 -30.06
N PRO A 426 10.24 -6.64 -30.48
CA PRO A 426 11.45 -6.74 -29.68
C PRO A 426 11.90 -5.36 -29.20
N LYS A 427 12.33 -5.25 -27.94
CA LYS A 427 12.83 -3.99 -27.39
C LYS A 427 14.05 -3.53 -28.18
N THR A 428 13.87 -2.52 -29.03
CA THR A 428 14.95 -1.85 -29.74
C THR A 428 15.57 -0.82 -28.82
N LEU A 429 16.90 -0.85 -28.69
CA LEU A 429 17.64 0.15 -27.93
C LEU A 429 17.59 1.51 -28.66
N GLY A 430 17.29 2.57 -27.93
CA GLY A 430 17.26 3.94 -28.41
C GLY A 430 15.86 4.54 -28.57
N VAL A 431 15.74 5.58 -29.39
CA VAL A 431 14.49 6.31 -29.61
C VAL A 431 13.87 5.88 -30.93
N CYS A 432 12.70 5.25 -30.84
CA CYS A 432 12.00 4.65 -31.96
C CYS A 432 10.96 5.61 -32.56
N PHE A 433 10.90 5.65 -33.89
CA PHE A 433 9.83 6.30 -34.64
C PHE A 433 9.18 5.29 -35.58
N PHE A 434 7.92 4.96 -35.32
CA PHE A 434 7.13 4.11 -36.20
C PHE A 434 6.28 4.93 -37.16
N TYR A 435 6.18 4.46 -38.40
CA TYR A 435 5.35 5.05 -39.45
C TYR A 435 4.72 3.96 -40.32
N GLY A 436 3.92 4.34 -41.31
CA GLY A 436 3.19 3.37 -42.16
C GLY A 436 1.74 3.15 -41.73
N PHE A 437 1.19 4.06 -40.92
CA PHE A 437 -0.23 4.02 -40.55
C PHE A 437 -1.14 4.33 -41.75
N PRO A 438 -2.31 3.68 -41.88
CA PRO A 438 -3.24 3.92 -42.98
C PRO A 438 -3.72 5.37 -43.13
N SER A 439 -3.84 6.09 -42.01
CA SER A 439 -4.21 7.51 -42.01
C SER A 439 -3.65 8.26 -40.79
N PRO A 440 -3.58 9.61 -40.83
CA PRO A 440 -3.18 10.41 -39.68
C PRO A 440 -4.11 10.23 -38.47
N GLU A 441 -5.41 10.08 -38.70
CA GLU A 441 -6.41 9.82 -37.66
C GLU A 441 -6.16 8.46 -36.99
N TYR A 442 -5.88 7.43 -37.78
CA TYR A 442 -5.52 6.10 -37.28
C TYR A 442 -4.25 6.16 -36.41
N CYS A 443 -3.21 6.86 -36.87
CA CYS A 443 -1.98 7.08 -36.10
C CYS A 443 -2.25 7.76 -34.75
N SER A 444 -3.09 8.80 -34.75
CA SER A 444 -3.51 9.50 -33.53
C SER A 444 -4.21 8.56 -32.53
N GLN A 445 -5.11 7.70 -33.02
CA GLN A 445 -5.81 6.72 -32.19
C GLN A 445 -4.84 5.69 -31.59
N VAL A 446 -3.92 5.14 -32.39
CA VAL A 446 -2.88 4.23 -31.90
C VAL A 446 -1.99 4.90 -30.85
N ALA A 447 -1.59 6.16 -31.10
CA ALA A 447 -0.79 6.94 -30.15
C ALA A 447 -1.53 7.16 -28.83
N SER A 448 -2.81 7.50 -28.89
CA SER A 448 -3.66 7.68 -27.71
C SER A 448 -3.78 6.38 -26.91
N ILE A 449 -4.04 5.25 -27.57
CA ILE A 449 -4.14 3.93 -26.95
C ILE A 449 -2.85 3.56 -26.24
N LEU A 450 -1.69 3.70 -26.92
CA LEU A 450 -0.39 3.39 -26.30
C LEU A 450 -0.07 4.32 -25.14
N GLY A 451 -0.39 5.62 -25.26
CA GLY A 451 -0.23 6.58 -24.17
C GLY A 451 -1.05 6.17 -22.95
N SER A 452 -2.29 5.72 -23.15
CA SER A 452 -3.12 5.18 -22.07
C SER A 452 -2.61 3.87 -21.50
N ARG A 453 -2.01 3.00 -22.32
CA ARG A 453 -1.39 1.76 -21.84
C ARG A 453 -0.12 1.97 -21.02
N TYR A 454 0.64 3.04 -21.26
CA TYR A 454 1.86 3.33 -20.51
C TYR A 454 1.64 4.22 -19.28
N TYR A 455 0.69 5.13 -19.35
CA TYR A 455 0.51 6.15 -18.31
C TYR A 455 -0.84 6.10 -17.61
N GLY A 456 -1.73 5.22 -18.06
CA GLY A 456 -3.06 5.04 -17.53
C GLY A 456 -4.14 5.76 -18.32
N LEU A 457 -5.37 5.36 -18.04
CA LEU A 457 -6.57 5.90 -18.64
C LEU A 457 -6.80 7.35 -18.16
N LYS A 458 -7.09 8.24 -19.10
CA LYS A 458 -7.50 9.61 -18.78
C LYS A 458 -8.95 9.57 -18.28
N ARG A 459 -9.18 9.95 -17.03
CA ARG A 459 -10.52 9.90 -16.41
C ARG A 459 -11.59 10.59 -17.22
N ASP A 460 -11.27 11.74 -17.81
CA ASP A 460 -12.21 12.54 -18.61
C ASP A 460 -12.60 11.86 -19.93
N ASN A 461 -11.83 10.86 -20.38
CA ASN A 461 -12.10 10.10 -21.59
C ASN A 461 -12.88 8.80 -21.31
N ILE A 462 -13.05 8.41 -20.05
CA ILE A 462 -13.77 7.18 -19.70
C ILE A 462 -15.27 7.49 -19.70
N PRO A 463 -16.08 6.81 -20.53
CA PRO A 463 -17.53 7.03 -20.54
C PRO A 463 -18.14 6.56 -19.21
N ALA A 464 -19.11 7.31 -18.69
CA ALA A 464 -19.82 6.94 -17.46
C ALA A 464 -20.56 5.60 -17.57
N SER A 465 -20.85 5.17 -18.79
CA SER A 465 -21.46 3.88 -19.10
C SER A 465 -20.95 3.31 -20.43
N ILE A 466 -20.81 1.99 -20.50
CA ILE A 466 -20.51 1.25 -21.73
C ILE A 466 -21.73 0.38 -22.05
N GLY A 467 -22.26 0.59 -23.28
CA GLY A 467 -23.57 0.15 -23.79
C GLY A 467 -24.73 0.19 -22.79
N GLY A 468 -24.82 1.31 -22.06
CA GLY A 468 -25.92 1.61 -21.13
C GLY A 468 -25.66 1.17 -19.69
N HIS A 469 -24.53 0.53 -19.42
CA HIS A 469 -24.21 0.03 -18.09
C HIS A 469 -23.08 0.82 -17.46
N LYS A 470 -23.27 1.16 -16.19
CA LYS A 470 -22.32 1.96 -15.43
C LYS A 470 -20.95 1.28 -15.40
N VAL A 471 -19.91 2.06 -15.67
CA VAL A 471 -18.52 1.65 -15.49
C VAL A 471 -17.97 2.37 -14.27
N ASP A 472 -17.43 1.59 -13.34
CA ASP A 472 -16.80 2.10 -12.14
C ASP A 472 -15.30 2.21 -12.35
N ILE A 473 -14.77 3.41 -12.12
CA ILE A 473 -13.33 3.66 -12.17
C ILE A 473 -12.76 3.36 -10.78
N ILE A 474 -11.98 2.28 -10.67
CA ILE A 474 -11.24 1.96 -9.44
C ILE A 474 -9.97 2.81 -9.39
N THR A 475 -9.15 2.71 -10.43
CA THR A 475 -7.94 3.51 -10.65
C THR A 475 -7.76 3.85 -12.12
N GLU A 476 -6.74 4.64 -12.46
CA GLU A 476 -6.34 4.89 -13.86
C GLU A 476 -5.95 3.62 -14.65
N HIS A 477 -5.73 2.46 -14.02
CA HIS A 477 -5.43 1.19 -14.69
C HIS A 477 -6.46 0.10 -14.41
N LEU A 478 -7.54 0.41 -13.70
CA LEU A 478 -8.52 -0.59 -13.32
C LEU A 478 -9.94 -0.04 -13.41
N LEU A 479 -10.68 -0.58 -14.37
CA LEU A 479 -12.11 -0.37 -14.51
C LEU A 479 -12.86 -1.61 -14.04
N LEU A 480 -14.08 -1.41 -13.56
CA LEU A 480 -14.99 -2.47 -13.17
C LEU A 480 -16.35 -2.26 -13.85
N GLY A 481 -16.90 -3.31 -14.44
CA GLY A 481 -18.23 -3.27 -15.02
C GLY A 481 -18.78 -4.66 -15.32
N ARG A 482 -19.85 -4.70 -16.11
CA ARG A 482 -20.47 -5.94 -16.57
C ARG A 482 -19.73 -6.55 -17.77
N GLN A 483 -20.16 -7.75 -18.16
CA GLN A 483 -19.71 -8.41 -19.39
C GLN A 483 -19.95 -7.51 -20.60
N PRO A 484 -18.89 -7.12 -21.33
CA PRO A 484 -19.05 -6.30 -22.52
C PRO A 484 -19.54 -7.12 -23.72
N GLU A 485 -20.39 -6.50 -24.54
CA GLU A 485 -20.72 -6.96 -25.89
C GLU A 485 -19.55 -6.71 -26.87
N ALA A 486 -19.58 -7.32 -28.05
CA ALA A 486 -18.50 -7.18 -29.04
C ALA A 486 -18.20 -5.71 -29.42
N ALA A 487 -19.24 -4.87 -29.59
CA ALA A 487 -19.04 -3.44 -29.89
C ALA A 487 -18.46 -2.66 -28.70
N GLU A 488 -18.78 -3.09 -27.47
CA GLU A 488 -18.25 -2.52 -26.24
C GLU A 488 -16.78 -2.90 -26.02
N LEU A 489 -16.38 -4.13 -26.39
CA LEU A 489 -14.97 -4.58 -26.37
C LEU A 489 -14.09 -3.69 -27.23
N ARG A 490 -14.54 -3.33 -28.45
CA ARG A 490 -13.82 -2.39 -29.30
C ARG A 490 -13.66 -1.02 -28.66
N THR A 491 -14.69 -0.55 -27.95
CA THR A 491 -14.65 0.73 -27.22
C THR A 491 -13.61 0.67 -26.10
N LEU A 492 -13.60 -0.41 -25.30
CA LEU A 492 -12.61 -0.64 -24.23
C LEU A 492 -11.19 -0.70 -24.80
N ALA A 493 -10.99 -1.43 -25.89
CA ALA A 493 -9.70 -1.52 -26.57
C ALA A 493 -9.23 -0.15 -27.08
N GLY A 494 -10.14 0.66 -27.62
CA GLY A 494 -9.88 2.03 -28.05
C GLY A 494 -9.56 3.01 -26.91
N LEU A 495 -10.00 2.73 -25.68
CA LEU A 495 -9.61 3.49 -24.48
C LEU A 495 -8.19 3.17 -24.01
N GLY A 496 -7.59 2.07 -24.48
CA GLY A 496 -6.30 1.59 -24.01
C GLY A 496 -6.38 0.43 -23.03
N ILE A 497 -7.57 -0.16 -22.78
CA ILE A 497 -7.64 -1.42 -22.06
C ILE A 497 -6.85 -2.47 -22.83
N ARG A 498 -6.07 -3.27 -22.09
CA ARG A 498 -5.27 -4.37 -22.63
C ARG A 498 -5.78 -5.72 -22.16
N THR A 499 -6.26 -5.80 -20.93
CA THR A 499 -6.68 -7.07 -20.32
C THR A 499 -8.13 -6.98 -19.84
N ILE A 500 -8.93 -7.97 -20.23
CA ILE A 500 -10.25 -8.23 -19.64
C ILE A 500 -10.07 -9.32 -18.60
N VAL A 501 -10.41 -9.02 -17.35
CA VAL A 501 -10.37 -9.99 -16.25
C VAL A 501 -11.80 -10.42 -15.95
N GLN A 502 -12.15 -11.64 -16.34
CA GLN A 502 -13.43 -12.25 -16.07
C GLN A 502 -13.45 -12.79 -14.64
N LEU A 503 -14.27 -12.19 -13.77
CA LEU A 503 -14.46 -12.68 -12.41
C LEU A 503 -15.69 -13.59 -12.35
N GLU A 504 -15.46 -14.89 -12.11
CA GLU A 504 -16.51 -15.91 -12.00
C GLU A 504 -16.64 -16.45 -10.57
N GLU A 505 -17.84 -16.90 -10.23
CA GLU A 505 -18.08 -17.71 -9.04
C GLU A 505 -17.81 -19.20 -9.38
N PRO A 506 -17.13 -19.97 -8.50
CA PRO A 506 -16.70 -21.34 -8.81
C PRO A 506 -17.81 -22.29 -9.29
N ASP A 507 -19.05 -22.06 -8.86
CA ASP A 507 -20.19 -22.97 -9.07
C ASP A 507 -21.13 -22.56 -10.21
N LEU A 508 -20.86 -21.46 -10.93
CA LEU A 508 -21.82 -20.84 -11.85
C LEU A 508 -21.42 -20.85 -13.33
N SER A 509 -20.19 -21.22 -13.71
CA SER A 509 -19.75 -21.07 -15.11
C SER A 509 -20.01 -22.30 -16.00
N SER A 510 -20.54 -22.07 -17.20
CA SER A 510 -20.53 -23.03 -18.31
C SER A 510 -19.25 -22.83 -19.15
N ASP A 511 -18.44 -23.88 -19.32
CA ASP A 511 -17.17 -23.81 -20.06
C ASP A 511 -17.33 -23.38 -21.53
N GLN A 512 -18.52 -23.60 -22.12
CA GLN A 512 -18.79 -23.24 -23.51
C GLN A 512 -18.93 -21.72 -23.70
N ASP A 513 -19.51 -21.01 -22.74
CA ASP A 513 -19.72 -19.56 -22.83
C ASP A 513 -18.39 -18.79 -22.65
N LEU A 514 -17.52 -19.27 -21.76
CA LEU A 514 -16.21 -18.64 -21.50
C LEU A 514 -15.29 -18.67 -22.73
N ASN A 515 -15.31 -19.76 -23.50
CA ASN A 515 -14.51 -19.85 -24.72
C ASN A 515 -14.95 -18.85 -25.80
N LEU A 516 -16.27 -18.62 -25.92
CA LEU A 516 -16.81 -17.62 -26.85
C LEU A 516 -16.44 -16.20 -26.42
N ILE A 517 -16.52 -15.91 -25.12
CA ILE A 517 -16.08 -14.62 -24.57
C ILE A 517 -14.59 -14.41 -24.82
N LYS A 518 -13.76 -15.40 -24.52
CA LYS A 518 -12.32 -15.35 -24.75
C LYS A 518 -12.00 -15.05 -26.22
N GLN A 519 -12.62 -15.76 -27.15
CA GLN A 519 -12.43 -15.53 -28.58
C GLN A 519 -12.85 -14.11 -28.99
N ALA A 520 -13.97 -13.60 -28.47
CA ALA A 520 -14.43 -12.25 -28.76
C ALA A 520 -13.43 -11.19 -28.23
N VAL A 521 -12.93 -11.36 -27.01
CA VAL A 521 -11.92 -10.48 -26.39
C VAL A 521 -10.62 -10.49 -27.22
N GLU A 522 -10.10 -11.67 -27.53
CA GLU A 522 -8.86 -11.83 -28.29
C GLU A 522 -8.98 -11.31 -29.72
N SER A 523 -10.16 -11.39 -30.35
CA SER A 523 -10.42 -10.84 -31.69
C SER A 523 -10.28 -9.31 -31.78
N GLU A 524 -10.47 -8.60 -30.67
CA GLU A 524 -10.27 -7.15 -30.59
C GLU A 524 -8.84 -6.78 -30.12
N GLY A 525 -7.93 -7.77 -30.04
CA GLY A 525 -6.52 -7.56 -29.65
C GLY A 525 -6.29 -7.36 -28.16
N LEU A 526 -7.26 -7.77 -27.33
CA LEU A 526 -7.21 -7.75 -25.88
C LEU A 526 -6.76 -9.12 -25.34
N ARG A 527 -6.18 -9.14 -24.15
CA ARG A 527 -5.90 -10.36 -23.39
C ARG A 527 -7.10 -10.72 -22.52
N PHE A 528 -7.45 -12.00 -22.48
CA PHE A 528 -8.48 -12.52 -21.58
C PHE A 528 -7.82 -13.23 -20.41
N GLU A 529 -8.27 -12.94 -19.20
CA GLU A 529 -7.89 -13.67 -18.00
C GLU A 529 -9.11 -14.06 -17.17
N LEU A 530 -9.13 -15.32 -16.72
CA LEU A 530 -10.19 -15.86 -15.88
C LEU A 530 -9.72 -15.91 -14.44
N VAL A 531 -10.49 -15.29 -13.54
CA VAL A 531 -10.24 -15.30 -12.11
C VAL A 531 -11.50 -15.81 -11.42
N TYR A 532 -11.36 -16.82 -10.58
CA TYR A 532 -12.44 -17.26 -9.71
C TYR A 532 -12.43 -16.48 -8.42
N ARG A 533 -13.62 -16.17 -7.89
CA ARG A 533 -13.77 -15.50 -6.60
C ARG A 533 -13.46 -16.46 -5.43
N SER A 534 -12.17 -16.76 -5.25
CA SER A 534 -11.63 -17.41 -4.05
C SER A 534 -11.30 -16.37 -2.98
N GLU A 535 -10.74 -16.76 -1.83
CA GLU A 535 -10.22 -15.81 -0.84
C GLU A 535 -9.06 -14.94 -1.38
N ASP A 536 -8.41 -15.35 -2.48
CA ASP A 536 -7.20 -14.72 -3.02
C ASP A 536 -7.41 -13.95 -4.34
N TYR A 537 -8.64 -13.88 -4.83
CA TYR A 537 -8.93 -13.32 -6.15
C TYR A 537 -8.47 -11.87 -6.35
N ILE A 538 -8.46 -11.09 -5.26
CA ILE A 538 -7.98 -9.70 -5.26
C ILE A 538 -6.48 -9.65 -5.60
N ASN A 539 -5.67 -10.61 -5.13
CA ASN A 539 -4.25 -10.70 -5.45
C ASN A 539 -4.05 -11.01 -6.93
N HIS A 540 -4.87 -11.91 -7.50
CA HIS A 540 -4.84 -12.21 -8.93
C HIS A 540 -5.18 -10.97 -9.79
N ILE A 541 -6.22 -10.22 -9.42
CA ILE A 541 -6.57 -8.97 -10.12
C ILE A 541 -5.42 -7.94 -9.99
N ALA A 542 -4.87 -7.76 -8.79
CA ALA A 542 -3.77 -6.83 -8.56
C ALA A 542 -2.54 -7.17 -9.39
N LYS A 543 -2.21 -8.46 -9.51
CA LYS A 543 -1.10 -8.96 -10.33
C LYS A 543 -1.29 -8.59 -11.80
N GLU A 544 -2.50 -8.76 -12.32
CA GLU A 544 -2.79 -8.40 -13.71
C GLU A 544 -2.73 -6.89 -13.97
N VAL A 545 -3.19 -6.06 -13.03
CA VAL A 545 -3.05 -4.59 -13.11
C VAL A 545 -1.59 -4.16 -13.06
N GLN A 546 -0.79 -4.77 -12.18
CA GLN A 546 0.63 -4.44 -12.01
C GLN A 546 1.51 -5.02 -13.12
N ARG A 547 1.00 -5.98 -13.91
CA ARG A 547 1.76 -6.61 -15.00
C ARG A 547 2.03 -5.60 -16.11
N ASP A 548 3.23 -5.06 -16.08
CA ASP A 548 3.73 -4.03 -16.99
C ASP A 548 2.83 -2.77 -17.04
N ASP A 549 2.14 -2.46 -15.92
CA ASP A 549 1.33 -1.25 -15.72
C ASP A 549 0.23 -1.07 -16.79
N ASN A 550 -0.42 -2.14 -17.20
CA ASN A 550 -1.43 -2.10 -18.27
C ASN A 550 -2.85 -1.90 -17.71
N PRO A 551 -3.68 -1.04 -18.34
CA PRO A 551 -5.07 -0.90 -17.98
C PRO A 551 -5.88 -2.18 -18.16
N CYS A 552 -6.62 -2.55 -17.12
CA CYS A 552 -7.47 -3.73 -17.02
C CYS A 552 -8.94 -3.32 -16.86
N TYR A 553 -9.84 -4.17 -17.38
CA TYR A 553 -11.27 -4.07 -17.13
C TYR A 553 -11.74 -5.38 -16.49
N VAL A 554 -12.17 -5.30 -15.23
CA VAL A 554 -12.74 -6.43 -14.49
C VAL A 554 -14.21 -6.53 -14.84
N VAL A 555 -14.61 -7.70 -15.31
CA VAL A 555 -16.00 -8.08 -15.51
C VAL A 555 -16.48 -8.75 -14.23
N ALA A 556 -17.52 -8.21 -13.62
CA ALA A 556 -18.20 -8.83 -12.48
C ALA A 556 -19.71 -8.92 -12.74
N ALA A 557 -20.33 -9.98 -12.23
CA ALA A 557 -21.78 -10.13 -12.34
C ALA A 557 -22.51 -9.01 -11.56
N PRO A 558 -23.69 -8.54 -12.02
CA PRO A 558 -24.38 -7.39 -11.41
C PRO A 558 -24.64 -7.50 -9.90
N PHE A 559 -24.86 -8.72 -9.41
CA PHE A 559 -25.15 -8.97 -7.99
C PHE A 559 -23.92 -8.90 -7.08
N ILE A 560 -22.69 -9.06 -7.62
CA ILE A 560 -21.43 -8.95 -6.86
C ILE A 560 -20.63 -7.69 -7.18
N GLN A 561 -20.93 -6.98 -8.27
CA GLN A 561 -20.17 -5.82 -8.72
C GLN A 561 -19.95 -4.78 -7.60
N ASN A 562 -20.97 -4.49 -6.77
CA ASN A 562 -20.82 -3.55 -5.66
C ASN A 562 -19.87 -4.05 -4.56
N ALA A 563 -19.87 -5.35 -4.26
CA ALA A 563 -18.95 -5.93 -3.27
C ALA A 563 -17.51 -5.85 -3.81
N VAL A 564 -17.30 -6.30 -5.04
CA VAL A 564 -16.01 -6.24 -5.74
C VAL A 564 -15.49 -4.80 -5.83
N PHE A 565 -16.37 -3.83 -6.12
CA PHE A 565 -16.01 -2.41 -6.12
C PHE A 565 -15.48 -1.94 -4.76
N ILE A 566 -16.18 -2.27 -3.66
CA ILE A 566 -15.79 -1.89 -2.31
C ILE A 566 -14.45 -2.55 -1.95
N GLU A 567 -14.30 -3.83 -2.25
CA GLU A 567 -13.08 -4.61 -1.98
C GLU A 567 -11.88 -4.05 -2.76
N LEU A 568 -11.97 -3.92 -4.08
CA LEU A 568 -10.88 -3.38 -4.92
C LEU A 568 -10.49 -1.95 -4.51
N LYS A 569 -11.48 -1.10 -4.22
CA LYS A 569 -11.25 0.29 -3.79
C LYS A 569 -10.62 0.36 -2.39
N SER A 570 -10.98 -0.55 -1.48
CA SER A 570 -10.39 -0.64 -0.15
C SER A 570 -8.91 -1.00 -0.19
N CYS A 571 -8.54 -1.91 -1.09
CA CYS A 571 -7.16 -2.35 -1.31
C CYS A 571 -6.32 -1.28 -2.03
N ARG A 572 -6.96 -0.26 -2.64
CA ARG A 572 -6.36 0.75 -3.52
C ARG A 572 -5.51 0.13 -4.63
N ILE A 573 -5.99 -0.95 -5.23
CA ILE A 573 -5.38 -1.56 -6.42
C ILE A 573 -5.36 -0.55 -7.55
#